data_AF-A0A660CFS8-F1
#
_entry.id   AF-A0A660CFS8-F1
#
_cell.length_a   1.000
_cell.length_b   1.000
_cell.length_c   1.000
_cell.angle_alpha   90.00
_cell.angle_beta   90.00
_cell.angle_gamma   90.00
#
_symmetry.space_group_name_H-M   'P 1'
#
loop_
_entity.id
_entity.type
_entity.pdbx_description
1 polymer ?
#
loop_
_entity_poly.entity_id
_entity_poly.type
_entity_poly.pdbx_seq_one_letter_code
_entity_poly.pdbx_strand_id
1 'polypeptide(L)'
;MASHEETLAALHMASGRCHEIQGGILAQAHEVDSIMQQLVAALGNTEVGSMLHGQASQATDALGTAVAAMAQLKEGVDTTLQRFQG
;
A
#
# COMPACT_ATOMS: atom_id res chain seq x y z
N MET A 1 24.60 -20.58 7.03
CA MET A 1 23.64 -20.09 8.04
C MET A 1 23.96 -18.63 8.25
N ALA A 2 22.97 -17.74 8.19
CA ALA A 2 23.18 -16.33 8.46
C ALA A 2 23.50 -16.12 9.95
N SER A 3 24.36 -15.16 10.27
CA SER A 3 24.64 -14.76 11.64
C SER A 3 23.41 -14.08 12.27
N HIS A 4 23.41 -13.96 13.59
CA HIS A 4 22.37 -13.22 14.31
C HIS A 4 22.28 -11.77 13.83
N GLU A 5 23.43 -11.09 13.66
CA GLU A 5 23.50 -9.71 13.18
C GLU A 5 23.00 -9.57 11.73
N GLU A 6 23.34 -10.52 10.86
CA GLU A 6 22.84 -10.56 9.47
C GLU A 6 21.32 -10.72 9.44
N THR A 7 20.77 -11.55 10.33
CA THR A 7 19.32 -11.76 10.44
C THR A 7 18.62 -10.51 10.97
N LEU A 8 19.21 -9.85 11.99
CA LEU A 8 18.66 -8.62 12.56
C LEU A 8 18.65 -7.47 11.53
N ALA A 9 19.74 -7.32 10.78
CA ALA A 9 19.85 -6.33 9.71
C ALA A 9 18.80 -6.59 8.61
N ALA A 10 18.62 -7.84 8.20
CA ALA A 10 17.61 -8.22 7.22
C ALA A 10 16.18 -7.91 7.70
N LEU A 11 15.87 -8.13 8.97
CA LEU A 11 14.56 -7.82 9.56
C LEU A 11 14.30 -6.31 9.62
N HIS A 12 15.29 -5.50 10.02
CA HIS A 12 15.19 -4.04 9.98
C HIS A 12 14.96 -3.52 8.56
N MET A 13 15.72 -4.03 7.59
CA MET A 13 15.52 -3.69 6.18
C MET A 13 14.13 -4.08 5.68
N ALA A 14 13.67 -5.29 6.02
CA ALA A 14 12.34 -5.76 5.64
C ALA A 14 11.23 -4.87 6.23
N SER A 15 11.33 -4.49 7.51
CA SER A 15 10.37 -3.60 8.17
C SER A 15 10.33 -2.22 7.50
N GLY A 16 11.50 -1.62 7.23
CA GLY A 16 11.62 -0.35 6.52
C GLY A 16 11.00 -0.40 5.12
N ARG A 17 11.29 -1.45 4.35
CA ARG A 17 10.71 -1.65 3.01
C ARG A 17 9.19 -1.84 3.05
N CYS A 18 8.65 -2.54 4.04
CA CYS A 18 7.19 -2.65 4.20
C CYS A 18 6.55 -1.27 4.42
N HIS A 19 7.19 -0.41 5.21
CA HIS A 19 6.72 0.96 5.43
C HIS A 19 6.77 1.81 4.14
N GLU A 20 7.88 1.75 3.39
CA GLU A 20 8.03 2.46 2.10
C GLU A 20 6.97 2.03 1.08
N ILE A 21 6.74 0.72 0.94
CA ILE A 21 5.72 0.18 0.03
C ILE A 21 4.33 0.64 0.46
N GLN A 22 4.01 0.59 1.75
CA GLN A 22 2.73 1.06 2.27
C GLN A 22 2.50 2.54 1.97
N GLY A 23 3.52 3.39 2.18
CA GLY A 23 3.47 4.81 1.82
C GLY A 23 3.26 5.04 0.31
N GLY A 24 3.93 4.24 -0.53
CA GLY A 24 3.77 4.30 -1.99
C GLY A 24 2.36 3.93 -2.46
N ILE A 25 1.77 2.87 -1.89
CA ILE A 25 0.39 2.47 -2.22
C ILE A 25 -0.62 3.56 -1.82
N LEU A 26 -0.43 4.18 -0.64
CA LEU A 26 -1.28 5.29 -0.20
C LEU A 26 -1.15 6.50 -1.12
N ALA A 27 0.06 6.84 -1.56
CA ALA A 27 0.28 7.91 -2.54
C ALA A 27 -0.45 7.61 -3.86
N GLN A 28 -0.36 6.38 -4.35
CA GLN A 28 -1.07 5.95 -5.56
C GLN A 28 -2.60 6.05 -5.41
N ALA A 29 -3.14 5.69 -4.24
CA ALA A 29 -4.58 5.84 -3.98
C ALA A 29 -5.03 7.30 -4.03
N HIS A 30 -4.20 8.22 -3.52
CA HIS A 30 -4.44 9.66 -3.65
C HIS A 30 -4.37 10.16 -5.10
N GLU A 31 -3.43 9.65 -5.90
CA GLU A 31 -3.35 9.99 -7.33
C GLU A 31 -4.60 9.52 -8.11
N VAL A 32 -5.07 8.30 -7.85
CA VAL A 32 -6.30 7.75 -8.46
C VAL A 32 -7.50 8.62 -8.09
N ASP A 33 -7.64 9.01 -6.82
CA ASP A 33 -8.72 9.89 -6.39
C ASP A 33 -8.66 11.26 -7.08
N SER A 34 -7.47 11.87 -7.18
CA SER A 34 -7.29 13.15 -7.88
C SER A 34 -7.64 13.06 -9.37
N ILE A 35 -7.20 12.00 -10.06
CA ILE A 35 -7.55 11.77 -11.47
C ILE A 35 -9.06 11.64 -11.62
N MET A 36 -9.72 10.94 -10.68
CA MET A 36 -11.17 10.79 -10.72
C MET A 36 -11.92 12.09 -10.48
N GLN A 37 -11.48 12.92 -9.54
CA GLN A 37 -12.10 14.23 -9.33
C GLN A 37 -12.03 15.10 -10.61
N GLN A 38 -10.89 15.07 -11.31
CA GLN A 38 -10.73 15.76 -12.59
C GLN A 38 -11.63 15.18 -13.69
N LEU A 39 -11.72 13.85 -13.78
CA LEU A 39 -12.59 13.18 -14.76
C LEU A 39 -14.06 13.44 -14.49
N VAL A 40 -14.52 13.42 -13.23
CA VAL A 40 -15.90 13.75 -12.84
C VAL A 40 -16.21 15.21 -13.19
N ALA A 41 -15.29 16.14 -12.93
CA ALA A 41 -15.46 17.54 -13.29
C ALA A 41 -15.55 17.74 -14.82
N ALA A 42 -14.79 16.97 -15.61
CA ALA A 42 -14.78 17.09 -17.06
C ALA A 42 -15.94 16.36 -17.76
N LEU A 43 -16.33 15.18 -17.26
CA LEU A 43 -17.29 14.28 -17.92
C LEU A 43 -18.69 14.33 -17.29
N GLY A 44 -18.83 14.88 -16.09
CA GLY A 44 -20.09 14.89 -15.35
C GLY A 44 -20.72 13.50 -15.22
N ASN A 45 -22.06 13.43 -15.29
CA ASN A 45 -22.83 12.19 -15.20
C ASN A 45 -23.07 11.54 -16.58
N THR A 46 -22.09 11.60 -17.48
CA THR A 46 -22.14 10.81 -18.71
C THR A 46 -21.91 9.32 -18.42
N GLU A 47 -22.36 8.43 -19.30
CA GLU A 47 -22.11 6.99 -19.18
C GLU A 47 -20.62 6.66 -19.06
N VAL A 48 -19.77 7.39 -19.80
CA VAL A 48 -18.31 7.26 -19.72
C VAL A 48 -17.80 7.69 -18.35
N GLY A 49 -18.31 8.79 -17.80
CA GLY A 49 -17.97 9.26 -16.45
C GLY A 49 -18.34 8.22 -15.38
N SER A 50 -19.54 7.64 -15.46
CA SER A 50 -19.98 6.58 -14.54
C SER A 50 -19.13 5.31 -14.66
N MET A 51 -18.77 4.90 -15.88
CA MET A 51 -17.90 3.75 -16.11
C MET A 51 -16.50 3.95 -15.51
N LEU A 52 -15.87 5.11 -15.78
CA LEU A 52 -14.55 5.44 -15.25
C LEU A 52 -14.56 5.52 -13.72
N HIS A 53 -15.64 6.07 -13.13
CA HIS A 53 -15.82 6.07 -11.68
C HIS A 53 -15.87 4.66 -11.10
N GLY A 54 -16.61 3.74 -11.73
CA GLY A 54 -16.64 2.33 -11.31
C GLY A 54 -15.26 1.65 -11.39
N GLN A 55 -14.49 1.92 -12.45
CA GLN A 55 -13.12 1.38 -12.60
C GLN A 55 -12.16 1.93 -11.54
N ALA A 56 -12.22 3.23 -11.26
CA ALA A 56 -11.37 3.83 -10.26
C ALA A 56 -11.74 3.41 -8.83
N SER A 57 -13.03 3.23 -8.52
CA SER A 57 -13.46 2.63 -7.26
C SER A 57 -12.83 1.25 -7.06
N GLN A 58 -12.86 0.39 -8.10
CA GLN A 58 -12.23 -0.93 -8.05
C GLN A 58 -10.71 -0.85 -7.87
N ALA A 59 -10.05 0.11 -8.53
CA ALA A 59 -8.61 0.34 -8.36
C ALA A 59 -8.28 0.76 -6.93
N THR A 60 -9.04 1.69 -6.34
CA THR A 60 -8.87 2.14 -4.95
C THR A 60 -9.11 1.00 -3.96
N ASP A 61 -10.11 0.15 -4.19
CA ASP A 61 -10.38 -1.02 -3.34
C ASP A 61 -9.22 -2.04 -3.39
N ALA A 62 -8.66 -2.28 -4.58
CA ALA A 62 -7.49 -3.13 -4.75
C ALA A 62 -6.26 -2.56 -4.03
N LEU A 63 -6.03 -1.24 -4.12
CA LEU A 63 -4.98 -0.55 -3.38
C LEU A 63 -5.20 -0.66 -1.87
N GLY A 64 -6.43 -0.48 -1.39
CA GLY A 64 -6.78 -0.66 0.03
C GLY A 64 -6.48 -2.07 0.54
N THR A 65 -6.79 -3.09 -0.27
CA THR A 65 -6.44 -4.49 0.04
C THR A 65 -4.92 -4.70 0.12
N ALA A 66 -4.17 -4.09 -0.80
CA ALA A 66 -2.71 -4.16 -0.79
C ALA A 66 -2.10 -3.46 0.44
N VAL A 67 -2.63 -2.29 0.86
CA VAL A 67 -2.22 -1.62 2.11
C VAL A 67 -2.45 -2.53 3.32
N ALA A 68 -3.62 -3.16 3.41
CA ALA A 68 -3.95 -4.06 4.53
C ALA A 68 -3.02 -5.28 4.58
N ALA A 69 -2.76 -5.92 3.44
CA ALA A 69 -1.82 -7.04 3.35
C ALA A 69 -0.39 -6.61 3.75
N MET A 70 0.03 -5.40 3.37
CA MET A 70 1.34 -4.86 3.78
C MET A 70 1.43 -4.52 5.26
N ALA A 71 0.36 -4.00 5.86
CA ALA A 71 0.30 -3.78 7.29
C ALA A 71 0.47 -5.10 8.07
N GLN A 72 -0.21 -6.17 7.65
CA GLN A 72 -0.08 -7.50 8.26
C GLN A 72 1.33 -8.08 8.11
N LEU A 73 1.94 -7.96 6.92
CA LEU A 73 3.33 -8.40 6.74
C LEU A 73 4.29 -7.63 7.65
N LYS A 74 4.13 -6.30 7.71
CA LYS A 74 4.95 -5.45 8.57
C LYS A 74 4.83 -5.86 10.04
N GLU A 75 3.61 -6.08 10.53
CA GLU A 75 3.37 -6.55 11.90
C GLU A 75 4.09 -7.88 12.18
N GLY A 76 4.06 -8.83 11.23
CA GLY A 76 4.79 -10.09 11.34
C GLY A 76 6.31 -9.90 11.39
N VAL A 77 6.86 -9.00 10.58
CA VAL A 77 8.30 -8.66 10.57
C VAL A 77 8.69 -7.99 11.89
N ASP A 78 7.93 -7.00 12.35
CA ASP A 78 8.21 -6.26 13.59
C ASP A 78 8.13 -7.18 14.82
N THR A 79 7.14 -8.08 14.85
CA THR A 79 7.01 -9.09 15.91
C THR A 79 8.22 -10.02 15.93
N THR A 80 8.69 -10.44 14.75
CA THR A 80 9.89 -11.29 14.63
C THR A 80 11.13 -10.53 15.08
N LEU A 81 11.25 -9.26 14.71
CA LEU A 81 12.36 -8.39 15.11
C LEU A 81 12.42 -8.21 16.63
N GLN A 82 11.28 -7.93 17.28
CA GLN A 82 11.20 -7.81 18.74
C GLN A 82 11.67 -9.09 19.45
N ARG A 83 11.29 -10.27 18.93
CA ARG A 83 11.73 -11.57 19.48
C ARG A 83 13.22 -11.82 19.30
N PHE A 84 13.83 -11.30 18.25
CA PHE A 84 15.27 -11.42 18.01
C PHE A 84 16.09 -10.43 18.84
N GLN A 85 15.50 -9.30 19.25
CA GLN A 85 16.17 -8.28 20.06
C GLN A 85 16.11 -8.53 21.58
N GLY A 86 15.19 -9.39 22.04
CA GLY A 86 14.99 -9.71 23.46
C GLY A 86 15.58 -11.05 23.85
#